data_AF-A0A968FTT4-F1
#
_entry.id   AF-A0A968FTT4-F1
#
_cell.length_a   1.000
_cell.length_b   1.000
_cell.length_c   1.000
_cell.angle_alpha   90.00
_cell.angle_beta   90.00
_cell.angle_gamma   90.00
#
_symmetry.space_group_name_H-M   'P 1'
#
loop_
_entity.id
_entity.type
_entity.pdbx_description
1 polymer ?
#
loop_
_entity_poly.entity_id
_entity_poly.type
_entity_poly.pdbx_seq_one_letter_code
_entity_poly.pdbx_strand_id
1 'polypeptide(L)'
;GSYQNVLPEFAAVILFIPFVIGLSGNIAIQGATVIVRGLATGDIQLDNIKTVVKSELLVGLSNGLIFGVLCGFILTLIARPIIQTNPILGFTVAAGIMMAVGASSLIGS
;
A
#
# COMPACT_ATOMS: atom_id res chain seq x y z
N GLY A 1 25.14 -21.57 -9.86
CA GLY A 1 24.58 -21.67 -8.49
C GLY A 1 23.96 -20.37 -7.97
N SER A 2 23.81 -19.31 -8.76
CA SER A 2 23.35 -18.00 -8.27
C SER A 2 21.83 -17.82 -8.20
N TYR A 3 21.05 -18.78 -8.72
CA TYR A 3 19.58 -18.68 -8.79
C TYR A 3 18.85 -19.32 -7.59
N GLN A 4 19.56 -20.06 -6.72
CA GLN A 4 18.92 -20.75 -5.60
C GLN A 4 18.48 -19.75 -4.50
N ASN A 5 19.15 -18.60 -4.37
CA ASN A 5 18.85 -17.58 -3.35
C ASN A 5 17.73 -16.61 -3.75
N VAL A 6 17.46 -16.42 -5.06
CA VAL A 6 16.35 -15.56 -5.52
C VAL A 6 14.99 -16.23 -5.44
N LEU A 7 14.93 -17.57 -5.43
CA LEU A 7 13.69 -18.31 -5.30
C LEU A 7 12.96 -18.09 -3.97
N PRO A 8 13.61 -18.24 -2.80
CA PRO A 8 12.97 -17.95 -1.51
C PRO A 8 12.64 -16.46 -1.34
N GLU A 9 13.47 -15.59 -1.92
CA GLU A 9 13.28 -14.13 -1.95
C GLU A 9 11.98 -13.74 -2.68
N PHE A 10 11.70 -14.37 -3.83
CA PHE A 10 10.47 -14.17 -4.60
C PHE A 10 9.23 -14.74 -3.90
N ALA A 11 9.37 -15.91 -3.26
CA ALA A 11 8.27 -16.55 -2.52
C ALA A 11 7.77 -15.66 -1.36
N ALA A 12 8.68 -15.00 -0.65
CA ALA A 12 8.32 -14.06 0.41
C ALA A 12 7.47 -12.90 -0.12
N VAL A 13 7.83 -12.31 -1.27
CA VAL A 13 7.09 -11.20 -1.89
C VAL A 13 5.68 -11.63 -2.33
N ILE A 14 5.53 -12.84 -2.87
CA ILE A 14 4.24 -13.37 -3.34
C ILE A 14 3.22 -13.46 -2.19
N LEU A 15 3.67 -13.78 -0.96
CA LEU A 15 2.79 -13.84 0.21
C LEU A 15 2.16 -12.47 0.56
N PHE A 16 2.79 -11.36 0.17
CA PHE A 16 2.26 -10.02 0.40
C PHE A 16 1.32 -9.53 -0.70
N ILE A 17 1.32 -10.15 -1.89
CA ILE A 17 0.43 -9.78 -2.99
C ILE A 17 -1.05 -9.71 -2.57
N PRO A 18 -1.66 -10.75 -1.96
CA PRO A 18 -3.07 -10.69 -1.57
C PRO A 18 -3.34 -9.62 -0.51
N PHE A 19 -2.40 -9.39 0.40
CA PHE A 19 -2.48 -8.34 1.40
C PHE A 19 -2.48 -6.94 0.77
N VAL A 20 -1.56 -6.69 -0.17
CA VAL A 20 -1.46 -5.42 -0.90
C VAL A 20 -2.70 -5.17 -1.73
N ILE A 21 -3.20 -6.18 -2.44
CA ILE A 21 -4.44 -6.08 -3.24
C ILE A 21 -5.63 -5.75 -2.33
N GLY A 22 -5.75 -6.39 -1.17
CA GLY A 22 -6.83 -6.13 -0.22
C GLY A 22 -6.80 -4.70 0.33
N LEU A 23 -5.64 -4.23 0.79
CA LEU A 23 -5.48 -2.85 1.28
C LEU A 23 -5.75 -1.81 0.19
N SER A 24 -5.15 -2.01 -0.97
CA SER A 24 -5.30 -1.15 -2.14
C SER A 24 -6.75 -1.01 -2.58
N GLY A 25 -7.47 -2.13 -2.69
CA GLY A 25 -8.89 -2.15 -3.04
C GLY A 25 -9.77 -1.47 -2.00
N ASN A 26 -9.51 -1.69 -0.71
CA ASN A 26 -10.30 -1.07 0.35
C ASN A 26 -10.13 0.46 0.37
N ILE A 27 -8.92 0.96 0.16
CA ILE A 27 -8.65 2.41 0.09
C ILE A 27 -9.31 3.02 -1.14
N ALA A 28 -9.22 2.36 -2.29
CA ALA A 28 -9.84 2.86 -3.53
C ALA A 28 -11.38 2.95 -3.41
N ILE A 29 -12.02 1.92 -2.85
CA ILE A 29 -13.47 1.90 -2.66
C ILE A 29 -13.90 2.91 -1.59
N GLN A 30 -13.12 3.06 -0.51
CA GLN A 30 -13.39 4.05 0.53
C GLN A 30 -13.38 5.47 -0.02
N GLY A 31 -12.34 5.84 -0.78
CA GLY A 31 -12.25 7.15 -1.43
C GLY A 31 -13.43 7.41 -2.36
N ALA A 32 -13.77 6.44 -3.22
CA ALA A 32 -14.87 6.59 -4.17
C ALA A 32 -16.21 6.75 -3.44
N THR A 33 -16.40 6.02 -2.35
CA THR A 33 -17.60 6.13 -1.52
C THR A 33 -17.70 7.49 -0.84
N VAL A 34 -16.60 8.03 -0.30
CA VAL A 34 -16.57 9.36 0.32
C VAL A 34 -16.92 10.44 -0.70
N ILE A 35 -16.38 10.35 -1.91
CA ILE A 35 -16.64 11.31 -2.98
C ILE A 35 -18.07 11.23 -3.48
N VAL A 36 -18.57 10.03 -3.83
CA VAL A 36 -19.95 9.85 -4.29
C VAL A 36 -20.95 10.28 -3.22
N ARG A 37 -20.70 9.94 -1.95
CA ARG A 37 -21.58 10.33 -0.84
C ARG A 37 -21.54 11.83 -0.61
N GLY A 38 -20.37 12.45 -0.61
CA GLY A 38 -20.24 13.90 -0.42
C GLY A 38 -20.82 14.71 -1.58
N LEU A 39 -20.78 14.18 -2.80
CA LEU A 39 -21.50 14.75 -3.94
C LEU A 39 -23.02 14.62 -3.75
N ALA A 40 -23.50 13.46 -3.27
CA ALA A 40 -24.93 13.22 -3.04
C ALA A 40 -25.52 14.02 -1.88
N THR A 41 -24.75 14.27 -0.81
CA THR A 41 -25.16 15.09 0.33
C THR A 41 -24.97 16.59 0.10
N GLY A 42 -24.21 16.98 -0.94
CA GLY A 42 -23.88 18.37 -1.25
C GLY A 42 -22.72 18.94 -0.43
N ASP A 43 -22.06 18.11 0.41
CA ASP A 43 -20.87 18.49 1.17
C ASP A 43 -19.66 18.72 0.25
N ILE A 44 -19.60 18.02 -0.87
CA ILE A 44 -18.54 18.15 -1.88
C ILE A 44 -19.12 18.86 -3.10
N GLN A 45 -18.60 20.06 -3.38
CA GLN A 45 -18.90 20.85 -4.57
C GLN A 45 -17.67 20.87 -5.49
N LEU A 46 -17.85 21.18 -6.78
CA LEU A 46 -16.77 21.16 -7.79
C LEU A 46 -15.56 22.04 -7.42
N ASP A 47 -15.78 23.13 -6.67
CA ASP A 47 -14.69 23.98 -6.15
C ASP A 47 -13.88 23.32 -5.03
N ASN A 48 -14.50 22.45 -4.24
CA ASN A 48 -13.88 21.81 -3.07
C ASN A 48 -13.32 20.41 -3.39
N ILE A 49 -13.68 19.83 -4.54
CA ILE A 49 -13.30 18.46 -4.91
C ILE A 49 -11.79 18.25 -4.87
N LYS A 50 -11.00 19.24 -5.30
CA LYS A 50 -9.52 19.17 -5.29
C LYS A 50 -8.96 19.10 -3.86
N THR A 51 -9.59 19.77 -2.91
CA THR A 51 -9.19 19.72 -1.49
C THR A 51 -9.52 18.37 -0.89
N VAL A 52 -10.67 17.80 -1.24
CA VAL A 52 -11.07 16.46 -0.77
C VAL A 52 -10.17 15.38 -1.35
N VAL A 53 -9.89 15.42 -2.65
CA VAL A 53 -8.96 14.50 -3.33
C VAL A 53 -7.58 14.54 -2.68
N LYS A 54 -7.06 15.73 -2.33
CA LYS A 54 -5.78 15.86 -1.62
C LYS A 54 -5.81 15.25 -0.22
N SER A 55 -6.90 15.42 0.51
CA SER A 55 -7.06 14.81 1.83
C SER A 55 -7.13 13.29 1.76
N GLU A 56 -7.85 12.73 0.78
CA GLU A 56 -7.88 11.28 0.53
C GLU A 56 -6.52 10.75 0.09
N LEU A 57 -5.80 11.49 -0.78
CA LEU A 57 -4.44 11.15 -1.17
C LEU A 57 -3.50 11.09 0.05
N LEU A 58 -3.62 12.05 0.97
CA LEU A 58 -2.87 12.07 2.23
C LEU A 58 -3.20 10.87 3.14
N VAL A 59 -4.49 10.52 3.25
CA VAL A 59 -4.93 9.33 3.99
C VAL A 59 -4.32 8.08 3.36
N GLY A 60 -4.41 7.91 2.05
CA GLY A 60 -3.76 6.80 1.32
C GLY A 60 -2.26 6.75 1.55
N LEU A 61 -1.56 7.88 1.43
CA LEU A 61 -0.12 7.96 1.62
C LEU A 61 0.29 7.61 3.05
N SER A 62 -0.45 8.10 4.05
CA SER A 62 -0.23 7.76 5.45
C SER A 62 -0.42 6.27 5.71
N ASN A 63 -1.45 5.66 5.11
CA ASN A 63 -1.71 4.23 5.24
C ASN A 63 -0.59 3.42 4.56
N GLY A 64 -0.15 3.85 3.38
CA GLY A 64 0.98 3.25 2.67
C GLY A 64 2.28 3.34 3.45
N LEU A 65 2.53 4.45 4.15
CA LEU A 65 3.69 4.61 5.04
C LEU A 65 3.58 3.68 6.26
N ILE A 66 2.43 3.66 6.95
CA ILE A 66 2.21 2.85 8.14
C ILE A 66 2.37 1.35 7.79
N PHE A 67 1.68 0.88 6.76
CA PHE A 67 1.76 -0.53 6.33
C PHE A 67 3.12 -0.86 5.68
N GLY A 68 3.71 0.05 4.92
CA GLY A 68 5.05 -0.13 4.33
C GLY A 68 6.12 -0.28 5.41
N VAL A 69 6.11 0.58 6.43
CA VAL A 69 7.04 0.50 7.57
C VAL A 69 6.76 -0.75 8.41
N LEU A 70 5.50 -1.04 8.75
CA LEU A 70 5.16 -2.24 9.53
C LEU A 70 5.57 -3.53 8.80
N CYS A 71 5.14 -3.72 7.55
CA CYS A 71 5.47 -4.92 6.79
C CYS A 71 6.96 -5.02 6.49
N GLY A 72 7.62 -3.91 6.12
CA GLY A 72 9.06 -3.87 5.88
C GLY A 72 9.89 -4.18 7.12
N PHE A 73 9.48 -3.66 8.28
CA PHE A 73 10.12 -3.93 9.57
C PHE A 73 9.92 -5.39 10.00
N ILE A 74 8.69 -5.90 9.94
CA ILE A 74 8.36 -7.31 10.23
C ILE A 74 9.17 -8.24 9.32
N LEU A 75 9.23 -7.96 8.02
CA LEU A 75 10.05 -8.73 7.07
C LEU A 75 11.53 -8.68 7.44
N THR A 76 12.06 -7.53 7.81
CA THR A 76 13.47 -7.39 8.22
C THR A 76 13.78 -8.22 9.47
N LEU A 77 12.85 -8.27 10.44
CA LEU A 77 13.00 -9.07 11.66
C LEU A 77 12.88 -10.59 11.40
N ILE A 78 12.01 -11.00 10.49
CA ILE A 78 11.77 -12.41 10.15
C ILE A 78 12.78 -12.95 9.12
N ALA A 79 13.42 -12.05 8.34
CA ALA A 79 14.38 -12.38 7.29
C ALA A 79 15.56 -13.23 7.79
N ARG A 80 16.10 -12.93 8.98
CA ARG A 80 17.22 -13.68 9.58
C ARG A 80 16.80 -15.04 10.16
N PRO A 81 15.83 -15.12 11.10
CA PRO A 81 15.55 -16.37 11.81
C PRO A 81 14.77 -17.39 10.98
N ILE A 82 13.96 -16.97 10.01
CA ILE A 82 13.03 -17.88 9.30
C ILE A 82 13.37 -18.02 7.81
N ILE A 83 13.72 -16.91 7.14
CA ILE A 83 13.82 -16.87 5.67
C ILE A 83 15.28 -16.96 5.18
N GLN A 84 16.27 -16.86 6.07
CA GLN A 84 17.72 -16.89 5.76
C GLN A 84 18.10 -16.01 4.54
N THR A 85 17.45 -14.86 4.38
CA THR A 85 17.63 -13.99 3.19
C THR A 85 18.13 -12.59 3.59
N ASN A 86 18.61 -11.85 2.61
CA ASN A 86 19.14 -10.50 2.78
C ASN A 86 18.09 -9.54 3.38
N PRO A 87 18.46 -8.72 4.38
CA PRO A 87 17.55 -7.75 5.00
C PRO A 87 17.10 -6.63 4.04
N ILE A 88 17.75 -6.48 2.89
CA ILE A 88 17.37 -5.54 1.81
C ILE A 88 15.95 -5.81 1.29
N LEU A 89 15.45 -7.04 1.41
CA LEU A 89 14.08 -7.40 1.01
C LEU A 89 13.00 -6.55 1.67
N GLY A 90 13.17 -6.24 2.96
CA GLY A 90 12.19 -5.44 3.69
C GLY A 90 11.98 -4.07 3.06
N PHE A 91 13.06 -3.48 2.51
CA PHE A 91 13.00 -2.20 1.82
C PHE A 91 12.27 -2.29 0.49
N THR A 92 12.54 -3.32 -0.31
CA THR A 92 11.87 -3.54 -1.60
C THR A 92 10.37 -3.74 -1.43
N VAL A 93 9.95 -4.51 -0.42
CA VAL A 93 8.52 -4.72 -0.13
C VAL A 93 7.87 -3.44 0.40
N ALA A 94 8.54 -2.70 1.31
CA ALA A 94 8.03 -1.42 1.79
C ALA A 94 7.80 -0.42 0.64
N ALA A 95 8.76 -0.31 -0.28
CA ALA A 95 8.65 0.55 -1.45
C ALA A 95 7.49 0.12 -2.38
N GLY A 96 7.33 -1.19 -2.60
CA GLY A 96 6.23 -1.74 -3.40
C GLY A 96 4.85 -1.44 -2.79
N ILE A 97 4.72 -1.59 -1.46
CA ILE A 97 3.47 -1.27 -0.73
C ILE A 97 3.15 0.22 -0.86
N MET A 98 4.14 1.10 -0.66
CA MET A 98 3.94 2.55 -0.77
C MET A 98 3.46 2.95 -2.18
N MET A 99 4.06 2.39 -3.24
CA MET A 99 3.63 2.66 -4.61
C MET A 99 2.23 2.13 -4.90
N ALA A 100 1.93 0.89 -4.52
CA ALA A 100 0.63 0.27 -4.79
C ALA A 100 -0.52 1.01 -4.08
N VAL A 101 -0.32 1.35 -2.81
CA VAL A 101 -1.30 2.09 -2.02
C VAL A 101 -1.46 3.53 -2.54
N GLY A 102 -0.35 4.19 -2.90
CA GLY A 102 -0.40 5.53 -3.49
C GLY A 102 -1.16 5.57 -4.81
N ALA A 103 -0.92 4.61 -5.71
CA ALA A 103 -1.66 4.48 -6.97
C ALA A 103 -3.15 4.21 -6.72
N SER A 104 -3.48 3.37 -5.74
CA SER A 104 -4.87 3.02 -5.42
C SER A 104 -5.65 4.18 -4.82
N SER A 105 -5.00 4.97 -3.97
CA SER A 105 -5.60 6.19 -3.42
C SER A 105 -5.88 7.23 -4.51
N LEU A 106 -5.01 7.36 -5.51
CA LEU A 106 -5.26 8.23 -6.66
C LEU A 106 -6.40 7.74 -7.55
N ILE A 107 -6.55 6.42 -7.75
CA ILE A 107 -7.63 5.84 -8.56
C ILE A 107 -8.98 5.92 -7.83
N GLY A 108 -8.97 5.83 -6.50
CA GLY A 108 -10.17 5.92 -5.67
C GLY A 108 -10.62 7.34 -5.36
N SER A 109 -9.80 8.36 -5.62
CA SER A 109 -10.14 9.77 -5.39
C SER A 109 -10.52 10.50 -6.68
#